data_AF-A0A6L8DYJ3-F1
#
_entry.id   AF-A0A6L8DYJ3-F1
#
_cell.length_a   1.000
_cell.length_b   1.000
_cell.length_c   1.000
_cell.angle_alpha   90.00
_cell.angle_beta   90.00
_cell.angle_gamma   90.00
#
_symmetry.space_group_name_H-M   'P 1'
#
loop_
_entity.id
_entity.type
_entity.pdbx_description
1 polymer ?
#
loop_
_entity_poly.entity_id
_entity_poly.type
_entity_poly.pdbx_seq_one_letter_code
_entity_poly.pdbx_strand_id
1 'polypeptide(L)'
;MSIEEWQALRASFKERDRDAEPPMLVPAEAFDDTRPDEEFRERFHPDHDPGQLGRHSRAVRRRLGSSCAGWRRKPRPEEFYDAVRASRPSPRERQLIRTWLQEASREDFLYAWAEGVYTWRELARAVHAAGEQTSPRCADINTLIPS
;
A
#
# COMPACT_ATOMS: atom_id res chain seq x y z
N MET A 1 -39.38 10.27 1.14
CA MET A 1 -38.30 9.87 2.03
C MET A 1 -37.86 11.08 2.83
N SER A 2 -38.07 11.07 4.14
CA SER A 2 -37.76 12.18 5.06
C SER A 2 -36.27 12.22 5.42
N ILE A 3 -35.82 13.34 5.98
CA ILE A 3 -34.43 13.50 6.46
C ILE A 3 -34.12 12.46 7.56
N GLU A 4 -35.10 12.13 8.41
CA GLU A 4 -34.97 11.13 9.47
C GLU A 4 -34.82 9.71 8.92
N GLU A 5 -35.56 9.36 7.85
CA GLU A 5 -35.43 8.07 7.17
C GLU A 5 -34.04 7.92 6.52
N TRP A 6 -33.51 9.00 5.92
CA TRP A 6 -32.16 9.02 5.36
C TRP A 6 -31.07 8.85 6.42
N GLN A 7 -31.23 9.50 7.57
CA GLN A 7 -30.28 9.40 8.69
C GLN A 7 -30.29 8.01 9.32
N ALA A 8 -31.47 7.41 9.51
CA ALA A 8 -31.61 6.04 10.01
C ALA A 8 -31.00 5.01 9.04
N LEU A 9 -31.23 5.18 7.73
CA LEU A 9 -30.63 4.31 6.71
C LEU A 9 -29.10 4.40 6.74
N ARG A 10 -28.56 5.63 6.79
CA ARG A 10 -27.11 5.88 6.85
C ARG A 10 -26.47 5.37 8.14
N ALA A 11 -27.17 5.44 9.27
CA ALA A 11 -26.74 4.84 10.53
C ALA A 11 -26.69 3.31 10.42
N SER A 12 -27.72 2.69 9.82
CA SER A 12 -27.76 1.23 9.63
C SER A 12 -26.68 0.70 8.69
N PHE A 13 -26.30 1.46 7.66
CA PHE A 13 -25.16 1.12 6.79
C PHE A 13 -23.82 1.26 7.52
N LYS A 14 -23.65 2.31 8.34
CA LYS A 14 -22.46 2.47 9.19
C LYS A 14 -22.33 1.39 10.27
N GLU A 15 -23.43 0.84 10.77
CA GLU A 15 -23.43 -0.25 11.75
C GLU A 15 -23.10 -1.60 11.10
N ARG A 16 -23.68 -1.92 9.93
CA ARG A 16 -23.39 -3.18 9.22
C ARG A 16 -21.94 -3.31 8.76
N ASP A 17 -21.28 -2.19 8.41
CA ASP A 17 -19.86 -2.19 8.04
C ASP A 17 -18.93 -2.17 9.26
N ARG A 18 -19.44 -1.89 10.48
CA ARG A 18 -18.61 -1.79 11.69
C ARG A 18 -18.24 -3.15 12.27
N ASP A 19 -19.09 -4.15 12.05
CA ASP A 19 -18.95 -5.51 12.58
C ASP A 19 -18.36 -6.49 11.55
N ALA A 20 -18.14 -6.05 10.31
CA ALA A 20 -17.42 -6.85 9.33
C ALA A 20 -15.95 -6.95 9.78
N GLU A 21 -15.49 -8.16 10.09
CA GLU A 21 -14.07 -8.39 10.38
C GLU A 21 -13.24 -7.82 9.23
N PRO A 22 -12.22 -6.99 9.52
CA PRO A 22 -11.40 -6.43 8.48
C PRO A 22 -10.75 -7.57 7.71
N PRO A 23 -10.76 -7.51 6.37
CA PRO A 23 -10.31 -8.61 5.53
C PRO A 23 -8.87 -8.92 5.85
N MET A 24 -8.60 -10.17 6.25
CA MET A 24 -7.25 -10.62 6.51
C MET A 24 -6.48 -10.70 5.19
N LEU A 25 -5.26 -10.16 5.17
CA LEU A 25 -4.35 -10.32 4.06
C LEU A 25 -4.06 -11.81 3.88
N VAL A 26 -4.20 -12.31 2.65
CA VAL A 26 -3.85 -13.70 2.35
C VAL A 26 -2.34 -13.93 2.55
N PRO A 27 -1.88 -15.19 2.72
CA PRO A 27 -0.45 -15.48 2.79
C PRO A 27 0.30 -14.92 1.59
N ALA A 28 1.54 -14.47 1.81
CA ALA A 28 2.31 -13.81 0.76
C ALA A 28 2.55 -14.72 -0.47
N GLU A 29 2.56 -16.04 -0.26
CA GLU A 29 2.74 -17.08 -1.29
C GLU A 29 1.59 -17.11 -2.31
N ALA A 30 0.42 -16.55 -1.98
CA ALA A 30 -0.69 -16.39 -2.92
C ALA A 30 -0.44 -15.28 -3.95
N PHE A 31 0.53 -14.40 -3.71
CA PHE A 31 0.91 -13.34 -4.63
C PHE A 31 2.08 -13.75 -5.51
N ASP A 32 2.13 -13.19 -6.71
CA ASP A 32 3.25 -13.37 -7.62
C ASP A 32 4.46 -12.51 -7.23
N ASP A 33 5.63 -12.91 -7.73
CA ASP A 33 6.86 -12.13 -7.72
C ASP A 33 7.10 -11.41 -9.05
N THR A 34 6.02 -11.23 -9.84
CA THR A 34 6.07 -10.56 -11.13
C THR A 34 6.44 -9.09 -10.92
N ARG A 35 7.51 -8.68 -11.60
CA ARG A 35 7.86 -7.27 -11.76
C ARG A 35 7.15 -6.73 -13.01
N PRO A 36 6.78 -5.43 -13.04
CA PRO A 36 6.24 -4.84 -14.26
C PRO A 36 7.25 -5.04 -15.39
N ASP A 37 6.80 -5.46 -16.56
CA ASP A 37 7.63 -5.49 -17.76
C ASP A 37 7.95 -4.07 -18.24
N GLU A 38 8.85 -3.97 -19.21
CA GLU A 38 9.31 -2.67 -19.74
C GLU A 38 8.16 -1.91 -20.43
N GLU A 39 7.31 -2.62 -21.18
CA GLU A 39 6.15 -2.04 -21.88
C GLU A 39 5.16 -1.40 -20.90
N PHE A 40 4.84 -2.09 -19.80
CA PHE A 40 3.96 -1.59 -18.76
C PHE A 40 4.57 -0.38 -18.05
N ARG A 41 5.88 -0.42 -17.78
CA ARG A 41 6.59 0.73 -17.18
C ARG A 41 6.53 1.95 -18.07
N GLU A 42 6.84 1.81 -19.36
CA GLU A 42 6.78 2.91 -20.33
C GLU A 42 5.38 3.50 -20.43
N ARG A 43 4.33 2.66 -20.40
CA ARG A 43 2.93 3.13 -20.44
C ARG A 43 2.55 3.99 -19.22
N PHE A 44 3.02 3.62 -18.04
CA PHE A 44 2.73 4.36 -16.79
C PHE A 44 3.68 5.55 -16.59
N HIS A 45 4.86 5.50 -17.20
CA HIS A 45 5.95 6.45 -16.97
C HIS A 45 6.77 6.71 -18.26
N PRO A 46 6.18 7.32 -19.30
CA PRO A 46 6.82 7.46 -20.62
C PRO A 46 8.07 8.34 -20.60
N ASP A 47 8.21 9.23 -19.62
CA ASP A 47 9.32 10.18 -19.50
C ASP A 47 10.27 9.87 -18.32
N HIS A 48 10.22 8.67 -17.74
CA HIS A 48 11.10 8.35 -16.62
C HIS A 48 12.48 7.87 -17.07
N ASP A 49 13.50 8.48 -16.49
CA ASP A 49 14.84 7.92 -16.42
C ASP A 49 14.78 6.60 -15.61
N PRO A 50 15.21 5.46 -16.18
CA PRO A 50 15.27 4.17 -15.48
C PRO A 50 16.01 4.23 -14.14
N GLY A 51 16.96 5.17 -13.99
CA GLY A 51 17.69 5.41 -12.74
C GLY A 51 16.83 5.97 -11.58
N GLN A 52 15.60 6.41 -11.84
CA GLN A 52 14.67 6.91 -10.82
C GLN A 52 13.67 5.86 -10.33
N LEU A 53 13.75 4.62 -10.82
CA LEU A 53 12.89 3.52 -10.43
C LEU A 53 13.37 2.85 -9.14
N GLY A 54 12.47 2.11 -8.48
CA GLY A 54 12.73 1.37 -7.25
C GLY A 54 13.01 2.30 -6.06
N ARG A 55 14.27 2.38 -5.64
CA ARG A 55 14.70 3.13 -4.45
C ARG A 55 14.38 4.61 -4.50
N HIS A 56 14.18 5.18 -5.68
CA HIS A 56 13.94 6.61 -5.88
C HIS A 56 12.51 6.95 -6.32
N SER A 57 11.57 6.00 -6.15
CA SER A 57 10.17 6.10 -6.54
C SER A 57 9.52 7.45 -6.23
N ARG A 58 8.92 8.06 -7.26
CA ARG A 58 8.20 9.32 -7.15
C ARG A 58 6.84 9.12 -6.49
N ALA A 59 6.16 8.00 -6.77
CA ALA A 59 4.90 7.64 -6.12
C ALA A 59 5.08 7.58 -4.59
N VAL A 60 6.08 6.84 -4.14
CA VAL A 60 6.43 6.75 -2.71
C VAL A 60 6.84 8.11 -2.15
N ARG A 61 7.68 8.86 -2.87
CA ARG A 61 8.11 10.20 -2.42
C ARG A 61 6.94 11.14 -2.19
N ARG A 62 5.98 11.20 -3.13
CA ARG A 62 4.82 12.08 -3.04
C ARG A 62 3.96 11.70 -1.84
N ARG A 63 3.65 10.42 -1.67
CA ARG A 63 2.80 9.91 -0.59
C ARG A 63 3.43 10.08 0.79
N LEU A 64 4.70 9.70 0.95
CA LEU A 64 5.41 9.89 2.22
C LEU A 64 5.58 11.39 2.56
N GLY A 65 5.78 12.23 1.53
CA GLY A 65 5.90 13.67 1.71
C GLY A 65 4.65 14.32 2.29
N SER A 66 3.45 13.86 1.89
CA SER A 66 2.17 14.36 2.39
C SER A 66 1.79 13.77 3.75
N SER A 67 1.97 12.47 3.95
CA SER A 67 1.41 11.77 5.11
C SER A 67 2.33 11.74 6.34
N CYS A 68 3.58 12.19 6.21
CA CYS A 68 4.55 12.21 7.31
C CYS A 68 4.86 13.62 7.84
N ALA A 69 3.93 14.57 7.72
CA ALA A 69 4.13 15.97 8.16
C ALA A 69 4.51 16.11 9.65
N GLY A 70 4.09 15.16 10.52
CA GLY A 70 4.41 15.14 11.95
C GLY A 70 5.67 14.32 12.34
N TRP A 71 6.39 13.75 11.39
CA TRP A 71 7.55 12.92 11.70
C TRP A 71 8.78 13.77 12.00
N ARG A 72 9.46 13.49 13.12
CA ARG A 72 10.73 14.18 13.49
C ARG A 72 11.76 14.17 12.36
N ARG A 73 11.84 13.04 11.63
CA ARG A 73 12.62 12.91 10.40
C ARG A 73 11.73 12.32 9.33
N LYS A 74 11.44 13.14 8.30
CA LYS A 74 10.67 12.70 7.14
C LYS A 74 11.35 11.47 6.51
N PRO A 75 10.58 10.41 6.21
CA PRO A 75 11.14 9.26 5.54
C PRO A 75 11.43 9.57 4.08
N ARG A 76 12.47 8.92 3.58
CA ARG A 76 12.84 8.97 2.16
C ARG A 76 12.34 7.72 1.43
N PRO A 77 12.12 7.77 0.11
CA PRO A 77 11.69 6.61 -0.66
C PRO A 77 12.58 5.38 -0.49
N GLU A 78 13.89 5.59 -0.31
CA GLU A 78 14.87 4.51 -0.10
C GLU A 78 14.59 3.77 1.21
N GLU A 79 14.16 4.47 2.26
CA GLU A 79 13.81 3.84 3.53
C GLU A 79 12.59 2.94 3.40
N PHE A 80 11.61 3.33 2.57
CA PHE A 80 10.46 2.47 2.31
C PHE A 80 10.82 1.28 1.43
N TYR A 81 11.62 1.49 0.38
CA TYR A 81 12.12 0.41 -0.47
C TYR A 81 12.89 -0.65 0.34
N ASP A 82 13.72 -0.21 1.28
CA ASP A 82 14.47 -1.08 2.18
C ASP A 82 13.53 -1.75 3.20
N ALA A 83 12.56 -1.02 3.77
CA ALA A 83 11.57 -1.55 4.71
C ALA A 83 10.74 -2.71 4.12
N VAL A 84 10.34 -2.61 2.85
CA VAL A 84 9.57 -3.68 2.17
C VAL A 84 10.39 -4.97 2.01
N ARG A 85 11.73 -4.86 1.98
CA ARG A 85 12.63 -6.02 1.82
C ARG A 85 13.27 -6.49 3.13
N ALA A 86 13.00 -5.80 4.23
CA ALA A 86 13.54 -6.16 5.53
C ALA A 86 12.92 -7.48 6.02
N SER A 87 13.75 -8.51 6.19
CA SER A 87 13.31 -9.79 6.79
C SER A 87 12.96 -9.66 8.27
N ARG A 88 13.51 -8.64 8.95
CA ARG A 88 13.25 -8.30 10.34
C ARG A 88 13.10 -6.78 10.47
N PRO A 89 11.93 -6.21 10.16
CA PRO A 89 11.75 -4.77 10.15
C PRO A 89 11.87 -4.20 11.57
N SER A 90 12.70 -3.18 11.70
CA SER A 90 12.81 -2.31 12.87
C SER A 90 11.49 -1.59 13.15
N PRO A 91 11.29 -1.03 14.37
CA PRO A 91 10.07 -0.28 14.67
C PRO A 91 9.77 0.84 13.67
N ARG A 92 10.81 1.51 13.15
CA ARG A 92 10.65 2.56 12.14
C ARG A 92 10.16 2.00 10.80
N GLU A 93 10.72 0.89 10.35
CA GLU A 93 10.33 0.26 9.08
C GLU A 93 8.90 -0.28 9.15
N ARG A 94 8.51 -0.89 10.28
CA ARG A 94 7.11 -1.30 10.50
C ARG A 94 6.16 -0.11 10.43
N GLN A 95 6.52 0.99 11.09
CA GLN A 95 5.72 2.22 11.04
C GLN A 95 5.63 2.79 9.62
N LEU A 96 6.67 2.65 8.79
CA LEU A 96 6.61 3.05 7.38
C LEU A 96 5.64 2.18 6.58
N ILE A 97 5.68 0.86 6.75
CA ILE A 97 4.74 -0.05 6.09
C ILE A 97 3.30 0.27 6.52
N ARG A 98 3.08 0.46 7.83
CA ARG A 98 1.78 0.86 8.38
C ARG A 98 1.27 2.17 7.77
N THR A 99 2.11 3.20 7.76
CA THR A 99 1.72 4.50 7.20
C THR A 99 1.45 4.39 5.70
N TRP A 100 2.25 3.63 4.95
CA TRP A 100 1.96 3.37 3.54
C TRP A 100 0.61 2.70 3.36
N LEU A 101 0.30 1.64 4.12
CA LEU A 101 -0.99 0.97 4.06
C LEU A 101 -2.16 1.94 4.31
N GLN A 102 -2.07 2.75 5.37
CA GLN A 102 -3.18 3.62 5.79
C GLN A 102 -3.43 4.76 4.79
N GLU A 103 -2.37 5.26 4.17
CA GLU A 103 -2.40 6.54 3.47
C GLU A 103 -2.35 6.43 1.95
N ALA A 104 -1.78 5.33 1.43
CA ALA A 104 -1.73 5.06 -0.01
C ALA A 104 -3.14 4.75 -0.53
N SER A 105 -3.45 5.33 -1.68
CA SER A 105 -4.60 4.93 -2.49
C SER A 105 -4.28 3.63 -3.26
N ARG A 106 -5.31 3.02 -3.83
CA ARG A 106 -5.14 1.91 -4.77
C ARG A 106 -4.21 2.27 -5.93
N GLU A 107 -4.31 3.50 -6.44
CA GLU A 107 -3.45 3.98 -7.52
C GLU A 107 -1.99 4.10 -7.07
N ASP A 108 -1.72 4.56 -5.84
CA ASP A 108 -0.34 4.64 -5.34
C ASP A 108 0.31 3.25 -5.22
N PHE A 109 -0.46 2.22 -4.86
CA PHE A 109 0.04 0.84 -4.88
C PHE A 109 0.47 0.44 -6.30
N LEU A 110 -0.40 0.67 -7.29
CA LEU A 110 -0.11 0.35 -8.69
C LEU A 110 1.09 1.15 -9.22
N TYR A 111 1.17 2.45 -8.94
CA TYR A 111 2.31 3.27 -9.36
C TYR A 111 3.62 2.83 -8.69
N ALA A 112 3.62 2.52 -7.39
CA ALA A 112 4.83 2.03 -6.72
C ALA A 112 5.27 0.66 -7.25
N TRP A 113 4.32 -0.24 -7.56
CA TRP A 113 4.63 -1.50 -8.23
C TRP A 113 5.19 -1.28 -9.63
N ALA A 114 4.56 -0.43 -10.44
CA ALA A 114 5.02 -0.04 -11.78
C ALA A 114 6.42 0.59 -11.75
N GLU A 115 6.71 1.42 -10.74
CA GLU A 115 8.03 1.98 -10.51
C GLU A 115 9.04 0.94 -9.97
N GLY A 116 8.66 -0.33 -9.80
CA GLY A 116 9.54 -1.41 -9.37
C GLY A 116 9.96 -1.33 -7.90
N VAL A 117 9.20 -0.61 -7.07
CA VAL A 117 9.47 -0.51 -5.63
C VAL A 117 9.36 -1.87 -4.96
N TYR A 118 8.42 -2.70 -5.39
CA TYR A 118 8.19 -4.04 -4.87
C TYR A 118 7.47 -4.92 -5.89
N THR A 119 7.50 -6.22 -5.65
CA THR A 119 6.50 -7.17 -6.17
C THR A 119 5.32 -7.26 -5.20
N TRP A 120 4.17 -7.77 -5.63
CA TRP A 120 3.01 -7.95 -4.74
C TRP A 120 3.33 -8.89 -3.59
N ARG A 121 4.10 -9.96 -3.84
CA ARG A 121 4.61 -10.87 -2.79
C ARG A 121 5.52 -10.16 -1.79
N GLU A 122 6.45 -9.31 -2.24
CA GLU A 122 7.32 -8.53 -1.35
C GLU A 122 6.49 -7.60 -0.45
N LEU A 123 5.51 -6.88 -1.03
CA LEU A 123 4.61 -6.03 -0.24
C LEU A 123 3.83 -6.86 0.79
N ALA A 124 3.22 -7.96 0.39
CA ALA A 124 2.45 -8.82 1.30
C ALA A 124 3.31 -9.34 2.46
N ARG A 125 4.55 -9.78 2.19
CA ARG A 125 5.50 -10.18 3.25
C ARG A 125 5.80 -9.04 4.21
N ALA A 126 6.02 -7.83 3.69
CA ALA A 126 6.29 -6.67 4.52
C ALA A 126 5.10 -6.32 5.43
N VAL A 127 3.87 -6.43 4.92
CA VAL A 127 2.64 -6.22 5.71
C VAL A 127 2.52 -7.24 6.84
N HIS A 128 2.74 -8.54 6.55
CA HIS A 128 2.77 -9.59 7.57
C HIS A 128 3.88 -9.36 8.60
N ALA A 129 5.09 -9.02 8.17
CA ALA A 129 6.22 -8.75 9.05
C ALA A 129 6.05 -7.49 9.91
N ALA A 130 5.25 -6.52 9.44
CA ALA A 130 4.86 -5.34 10.20
C ALA A 130 3.74 -5.62 11.22
N GLY A 131 3.01 -6.74 11.09
CA GLY A 131 1.86 -7.09 11.92
C GLY A 131 0.58 -6.34 11.52
N GLU A 132 0.47 -5.93 10.25
CA GLU A 132 -0.65 -5.11 9.74
C GLU A 132 -1.60 -5.91 8.83
N GLN A 133 -1.60 -7.24 8.92
CA GLN A 133 -2.39 -8.14 8.05
C GLN A 133 -3.91 -8.03 8.22
N THR A 134 -4.38 -7.31 9.24
CA THR A 134 -5.81 -7.01 9.46
C THR A 134 -6.16 -5.57 9.11
N SER A 135 -5.27 -4.84 8.41
CA SER A 135 -5.58 -3.50 7.93
C SER A 135 -6.74 -3.55 6.94
N PRO A 136 -7.72 -2.62 6.97
CA PRO A 136 -8.82 -2.57 6.00
C PRO A 136 -8.35 -2.54 4.54
N ARG A 137 -7.12 -2.03 4.31
CA ARG A 137 -6.47 -1.94 3.01
C ARG A 137 -5.96 -3.27 2.47
N CYS A 138 -5.98 -4.32 3.28
CA CYS A 138 -5.64 -5.67 2.83
C CYS A 138 -6.67 -6.19 1.82
N ALA A 139 -7.93 -5.73 1.84
CA ALA A 139 -8.89 -6.02 0.78
C ALA A 139 -8.40 -5.50 -0.58
N ASP A 140 -7.94 -4.24 -0.62
CA ASP A 140 -7.43 -3.63 -1.85
C ASP A 140 -6.24 -4.45 -2.39
N ILE A 141 -5.33 -4.87 -1.52
CA ILE A 141 -4.17 -5.69 -1.89
C ILE A 141 -4.60 -7.10 -2.37
N ASN A 142 -5.54 -7.75 -1.68
CA ASN A 142 -6.06 -9.06 -2.08
C ASN A 142 -6.68 -9.05 -3.50
N THR A 143 -7.22 -7.90 -3.96
CA THR A 143 -7.74 -7.78 -5.34
C THR A 143 -6.67 -7.79 -6.43
N LEU A 144 -5.39 -7.72 -6.05
CA LEU A 144 -4.23 -7.68 -6.95
C LEU A 144 -3.59 -9.06 -7.15
N ILE A 145 -4.20 -10.12 -6.59
CA ILE A 145 -3.81 -11.50 -6.86
C ILE A 145 -4.11 -11.80 -8.34
N PRO A 146 -3.15 -12.31 -9.12
CA PRO A 146 -3.40 -12.70 -10.50
C PRO A 146 -4.48 -13.79 -10.56
N SER A 147 -5.45 -13.60 -11.47
CA SER A 147 -6.59 -14.49 -11.68
C SER A 147 -6.22 -15.74 -12.47
#